data_AF-A0A914Z4Z5-F1
#
_entry.id   AF-A0A914Z4Z5-F1
#
_cell.length_a   1.000
_cell.length_b   1.000
_cell.length_c   1.000
_cell.angle_alpha   90.00
_cell.angle_beta   90.00
_cell.angle_gamma   90.00
#
_symmetry.space_group_name_H-M   'P 1'
#
loop_
_entity.id
_entity.type
_entity.pdbx_description
1 polymer ?
#
loop_
_entity_poly.entity_id
_entity_poly.type
_entity_poly.pdbx_seq_one_letter_code
_entity_poly.pdbx_strand_id
1 'polypeptide(L)'
;MELCHPSASSPKNVRSMFCRGFGERHDLEQYFWTESTVKRLMNSLNDFYEECCCLTTPSLAHGWHLEGREEWLLDIDRRFEYLPKFRYFNLITPENIEEDFQIIIFDPPFFYISMEQMYKAVCKIVKDNFKTKILIGFLKREERELMRYFGIFGIKPTNFLLEYAQVKPNKWKNYCLYSNVDLPGIKRAKKCNIY
;
A
#
# COMPACT_ATOMS: atom_id res chain seq x y z
N MET A 1 25.58 -17.66 -14.66
CA MET A 1 25.83 -17.04 -13.34
C MET A 1 27.08 -16.19 -13.51
N GLU A 2 26.90 -14.93 -13.90
CA GLU A 2 28.01 -13.98 -14.11
C GLU A 2 27.81 -12.80 -13.15
N LEU A 3 28.77 -12.64 -12.25
CA LEU A 3 28.84 -11.55 -11.27
C LEU A 3 29.52 -10.35 -11.94
N CYS A 4 28.82 -9.22 -12.01
CA CYS A 4 29.40 -7.97 -12.50
C CYS A 4 30.07 -7.22 -11.34
N HIS A 5 31.38 -6.97 -11.45
CA HIS A 5 32.13 -6.12 -10.51
C HIS A 5 31.87 -4.63 -10.80
N PRO A 6 31.69 -3.77 -9.78
CA PRO A 6 31.48 -2.34 -10.00
C PRO A 6 32.80 -1.57 -10.04
N SER A 7 32.98 -0.74 -11.07
CA SER A 7 33.99 0.33 -11.10
C SER A 7 33.38 1.63 -10.53
N ALA A 8 34.20 2.35 -9.76
CA ALA A 8 33.79 3.53 -9.01
C ALA A 8 33.75 4.78 -9.89
N SER A 9 32.54 5.33 -10.13
CA SER A 9 32.32 6.79 -10.26
C SER A 9 30.82 7.15 -10.17
N SER A 10 30.45 7.77 -9.03
CA SER A 10 29.18 8.47 -8.70
C SER A 10 27.86 7.67 -8.61
N PRO A 11 27.27 7.45 -7.42
CA PRO A 11 25.91 6.95 -7.33
C PRO A 11 24.93 8.14 -7.25
N LYS A 12 24.52 8.66 -8.41
CA LYS A 12 23.26 9.42 -8.52
C LYS A 12 22.28 8.62 -9.35
N ASN A 13 21.74 7.54 -8.81
CA ASN A 13 20.44 6.95 -9.20
C ASN A 13 20.15 5.69 -8.38
N VAL A 14 19.30 5.84 -7.36
CA VAL A 14 18.45 4.73 -6.90
C VAL A 14 17.06 5.34 -6.73
N ARG A 15 16.19 5.16 -7.74
CA ARG A 15 14.78 5.60 -7.71
C ARG A 15 13.95 4.32 -7.76
N SER A 16 13.84 3.66 -6.61
CA SER A 16 13.45 2.26 -6.52
C SER A 16 11.93 2.07 -6.52
N MET A 17 11.44 1.38 -7.55
CA MET A 17 10.63 0.15 -7.47
C MET A 17 11.50 -0.99 -8.04
N PHE A 18 12.67 -1.12 -7.42
CA PHE A 18 13.76 -2.09 -7.59
C PHE A 18 14.64 -2.08 -8.88
N CYS A 19 14.49 -1.07 -9.77
CA CYS A 19 15.40 -0.58 -10.86
C CYS A 19 15.97 -1.59 -11.91
N ARG A 20 15.93 -1.45 -13.26
CA ARG A 20 15.67 -0.34 -14.22
C ARG A 20 14.21 -0.29 -14.74
N GLY A 21 13.75 0.93 -15.10
CA GLY A 21 12.60 1.16 -16.00
C GLY A 21 11.32 1.73 -15.36
N PHE A 22 11.13 1.56 -14.05
CA PHE A 22 9.93 2.02 -13.36
C PHE A 22 10.20 3.26 -12.50
N GLY A 23 9.70 4.41 -12.98
CA GLY A 23 9.65 5.66 -12.23
C GLY A 23 8.25 5.96 -11.71
N GLU A 24 8.19 6.60 -10.55
CA GLU A 24 6.95 7.17 -9.98
C GLU A 24 6.28 8.12 -10.98
N ARG A 25 4.96 7.99 -11.11
CA ARG A 25 4.11 8.89 -11.87
C ARG A 25 3.43 9.90 -10.94
N HIS A 26 4.01 11.10 -10.85
CA HIS A 26 3.44 12.17 -10.02
C HIS A 26 2.09 12.66 -10.51
N ASP A 27 1.78 12.50 -11.80
CA ASP A 27 0.45 12.76 -12.37
C ASP A 27 -0.62 11.80 -11.83
N LEU A 28 -0.21 10.63 -11.34
CA LEU A 28 -1.06 9.66 -10.64
C LEU A 28 -0.90 9.72 -9.10
N GLU A 29 -0.11 10.67 -8.59
CA GLU A 29 0.33 10.71 -7.19
C GLU A 29 0.92 9.39 -6.67
N GLN A 30 1.61 8.67 -7.54
CA GLN A 30 2.23 7.41 -7.19
C GLN A 30 3.51 7.67 -6.39
N TYR A 31 3.52 7.31 -5.11
CA TYR A 31 4.70 7.35 -4.25
C TYR A 31 5.02 5.92 -3.81
N PHE A 32 6.18 5.41 -4.19
CA PHE A 32 6.53 4.04 -3.82
C PHE A 32 7.08 3.98 -2.40
N TRP A 33 6.73 2.92 -1.70
CA TRP A 33 7.40 2.56 -0.45
C TRP A 33 8.86 2.19 -0.67
N THR A 34 9.69 2.39 0.35
CA THR A 34 11.07 1.89 0.33
C THR A 34 11.09 0.36 0.27
N GLU A 35 12.19 -0.19 -0.24
CA GLU A 35 12.46 -1.64 -0.23
C GLU A 35 12.33 -2.24 1.17
N SER A 36 12.82 -1.51 2.18
CA SER A 36 12.71 -1.86 3.59
C SER A 36 11.25 -1.95 4.05
N THR A 37 10.43 -0.96 3.70
CA THR A 37 8.99 -0.95 4.03
C THR A 37 8.27 -2.12 3.38
N VAL A 38 8.51 -2.37 2.09
CA VAL A 38 7.92 -3.50 1.35
C VAL A 38 8.29 -4.84 2.02
N LYS A 39 9.58 -5.09 2.28
CA LYS A 39 10.03 -6.34 2.94
C LYS A 39 9.43 -6.52 4.33
N ARG A 40 9.36 -5.46 5.13
CA ARG A 40 8.73 -5.53 6.46
C ARG A 40 7.24 -5.88 6.37
N LEU A 41 6.50 -5.28 5.42
CA LEU A 41 5.08 -5.60 5.21
C LEU A 41 4.88 -7.05 4.73
N MET A 42 5.68 -7.51 3.76
CA MET A 42 5.63 -8.90 3.29
C MET A 42 5.87 -9.88 4.43
N ASN A 43 6.93 -9.67 5.23
CA ASN A 43 7.22 -10.49 6.40
C ASN A 43 6.10 -10.49 7.45
N SER A 44 5.38 -9.38 7.62
CA SER A 44 4.23 -9.31 8.52
C SER A 44 3.01 -10.09 8.02
N LEU A 45 2.89 -10.28 6.71
CA LEU A 45 1.69 -10.81 6.06
C LEU A 45 1.83 -12.28 5.63
N ASN A 46 3.05 -12.72 5.28
CA ASN A 46 3.30 -13.97 4.57
C ASN A 46 2.69 -15.22 5.23
N ASP A 47 2.73 -15.30 6.56
CA ASP A 47 2.25 -16.48 7.32
C ASP A 47 0.74 -16.45 7.62
N PHE A 48 0.04 -15.35 7.31
CA PHE A 48 -1.34 -15.12 7.77
C PHE A 48 -2.34 -14.98 6.64
N TYR A 49 -1.89 -14.50 5.48
CA TYR A 49 -2.73 -14.22 4.34
C TYR A 49 -2.05 -14.72 3.08
N GLU A 50 -2.87 -15.12 2.10
CA GLU A 50 -2.55 -15.36 0.70
C GLU A 50 -3.66 -14.67 -0.12
N GLU A 51 -3.44 -14.41 -1.40
CA GLU A 51 -4.41 -13.71 -2.25
C GLU A 51 -4.77 -12.31 -1.68
N CYS A 52 -3.78 -11.61 -1.12
CA CYS A 52 -3.86 -10.23 -0.67
C CYS A 52 -4.24 -9.29 -1.83
N CYS A 53 -5.14 -8.33 -1.54
CA CYS A 53 -5.44 -7.24 -2.47
C CYS A 53 -4.48 -6.05 -2.22
N CYS A 54 -3.48 -5.90 -3.08
CA CYS A 54 -2.68 -4.69 -3.21
C CYS A 54 -3.48 -3.63 -3.97
N LEU A 55 -4.17 -2.74 -3.26
CA LEU A 55 -4.88 -1.61 -3.86
C LEU A 55 -3.93 -0.41 -3.92
N THR A 56 -3.62 0.06 -5.12
CA THR A 56 -2.68 1.16 -5.40
C THR A 56 -1.31 1.00 -4.71
N THR A 57 -0.89 -0.25 -4.46
CA THR A 57 0.37 -0.59 -3.78
C THR A 57 1.24 -1.49 -4.65
N PRO A 58 1.58 -1.05 -5.88
CA PRO A 58 2.25 -1.91 -6.86
C PRO A 58 3.62 -2.39 -6.37
N SER A 59 4.31 -1.61 -5.51
CA SER A 59 5.61 -2.01 -4.95
C SER A 59 5.52 -3.28 -4.10
N LEU A 60 4.37 -3.52 -3.47
CA LEU A 60 4.14 -4.71 -2.64
C LEU A 60 3.83 -5.93 -3.51
N ALA A 61 2.91 -5.79 -4.48
CA ALA A 61 2.59 -6.84 -5.45
C ALA A 61 3.83 -7.28 -6.25
N HIS A 62 4.64 -6.32 -6.70
CA HIS A 62 5.90 -6.60 -7.37
C HIS A 62 6.92 -7.27 -6.44
N GLY A 63 7.00 -6.85 -5.17
CA GLY A 63 7.87 -7.48 -4.17
C GLY A 63 7.58 -8.97 -4.01
N TRP A 64 6.31 -9.36 -3.88
CA TRP A 64 5.91 -10.77 -3.85
C TRP A 64 6.21 -11.50 -5.16
N HIS A 65 5.97 -10.86 -6.30
CA HIS A 65 6.25 -11.47 -7.60
C HIS A 65 7.73 -11.85 -7.76
N LEU A 66 8.65 -11.01 -7.26
CA LEU A 66 10.09 -11.32 -7.24
C LEU A 66 10.44 -12.51 -6.35
N GLU A 67 9.62 -12.82 -5.33
CA GLU A 67 9.76 -14.00 -4.47
C GLU A 67 8.98 -15.22 -4.99
N GLY A 68 8.40 -15.15 -6.19
CA GLY A 68 7.64 -16.24 -6.79
C GLY A 68 6.22 -16.40 -6.24
N ARG A 69 5.69 -15.39 -5.55
CA ARG A 69 4.33 -15.35 -5.02
C ARG A 69 3.50 -14.32 -5.78
N GLU A 70 2.30 -14.71 -6.21
CA GLU A 70 1.42 -13.85 -6.98
C GLU A 70 0.29 -13.30 -6.13
N GLU A 71 0.16 -11.98 -6.08
CA GLU A 71 -0.88 -11.27 -5.32
C GLU A 71 -1.63 -10.29 -6.21
N TRP A 72 -2.88 -10.02 -5.84
CA TRP A 72 -3.73 -9.14 -6.64
C TRP A 72 -3.24 -7.70 -6.58
N LEU A 73 -3.06 -7.08 -7.75
CA LEU A 73 -2.83 -5.65 -7.87
C LEU A 73 -4.03 -4.99 -8.54
N LEU A 74 -4.70 -4.12 -7.79
CA LEU A 74 -5.73 -3.21 -8.30
C LEU A 74 -5.12 -1.82 -8.46
N ASP A 75 -4.85 -1.40 -9.69
CA ASP A 75 -4.22 -0.11 -9.97
C ASP A 75 -4.71 0.48 -11.30
N ILE A 76 -4.63 1.80 -11.45
CA ILE A 76 -4.94 2.49 -12.70
C ILE A 76 -3.76 2.43 -13.69
N ASP A 77 -2.55 2.19 -13.19
CA ASP A 77 -1.32 2.20 -13.96
C ASP A 77 -1.07 0.86 -14.67
N ARG A 78 -1.48 0.81 -15.93
CA ARG A 78 -1.33 -0.38 -16.81
C ARG A 78 0.12 -0.82 -17.05
N ARG A 79 1.12 -0.04 -16.65
CA ARG A 79 2.52 -0.50 -16.69
C ARG A 79 2.76 -1.75 -15.83
N PHE A 80 1.85 -2.06 -14.90
CA PHE A 80 1.89 -3.26 -14.07
C PHE A 80 1.09 -4.46 -14.64
N GLU A 81 0.55 -4.37 -15.87
CA GLU A 81 -0.16 -5.48 -16.53
C GLU A 81 0.71 -6.74 -16.73
N TYR A 82 2.03 -6.65 -16.55
CA TYR A 82 2.91 -7.83 -16.56
C TYR A 82 2.76 -8.70 -15.30
N LEU A 83 2.16 -8.20 -14.22
CA LEU A 83 1.91 -9.00 -13.01
C LEU A 83 0.72 -9.94 -13.27
N PRO A 84 0.83 -11.26 -13.00
CA PRO A 84 -0.20 -12.24 -13.34
C PRO A 84 -1.60 -11.94 -12.78
N LYS A 85 -1.67 -11.32 -11.59
CA LYS A 85 -2.92 -10.93 -10.92
C LYS A 85 -3.14 -9.41 -10.94
N PHE A 86 -2.74 -8.75 -12.03
CA PHE A 86 -3.09 -7.36 -12.26
C PHE A 86 -4.54 -7.23 -12.74
N ARG A 87 -5.27 -6.26 -12.17
CA ARG A 87 -6.55 -5.81 -12.67
C ARG A 87 -6.59 -4.30 -12.70
N TYR A 88 -6.87 -3.74 -13.87
CA TYR A 88 -7.08 -2.30 -14.02
C TYR A 88 -8.25 -1.88 -13.11
N PHE A 89 -8.01 -0.91 -12.22
CA PHE A 89 -9.03 -0.44 -11.29
C PHE A 89 -8.94 1.08 -11.11
N ASN A 90 -10.03 1.77 -11.41
CA ASN A 90 -10.12 3.22 -11.28
C ASN A 90 -10.92 3.59 -10.02
N LEU A 91 -10.26 4.18 -9.02
CA LEU A 91 -10.90 4.64 -7.78
C LEU A 91 -12.01 5.69 -8.01
N ILE A 92 -11.97 6.44 -9.12
CA ILE A 92 -12.97 7.46 -9.46
C ILE A 92 -14.26 6.81 -10.00
N THR A 93 -14.12 5.74 -10.78
CA THR A 93 -15.21 4.99 -11.39
C THR A 93 -15.07 3.50 -11.03
N PRO A 94 -15.26 3.13 -9.75
CA PRO A 94 -14.95 1.78 -9.29
C PRO A 94 -15.97 0.79 -9.83
N GLU A 95 -15.45 -0.29 -10.40
CA GLU A 95 -16.25 -1.44 -10.83
C GLU A 95 -16.38 -2.46 -9.70
N ASN A 96 -17.33 -3.38 -9.82
CA ASN A 96 -17.41 -4.49 -8.87
C ASN A 96 -16.24 -5.46 -9.10
N ILE A 97 -15.70 -6.00 -8.02
CA ILE A 97 -14.68 -7.05 -8.05
C ILE A 97 -15.35 -8.38 -7.68
N GLU A 98 -15.01 -9.45 -8.40
CA GLU A 98 -15.64 -10.77 -8.19
C GLU A 98 -14.96 -11.51 -7.03
N GLU A 99 -13.66 -11.33 -6.89
CA GLU A 99 -12.82 -11.93 -5.86
C GLU A 99 -13.23 -11.48 -4.45
N ASP A 100 -13.07 -12.37 -3.48
CA ASP A 100 -13.26 -12.08 -2.06
C ASP A 100 -11.91 -12.01 -1.35
N PHE A 101 -11.56 -10.83 -0.85
CA PHE A 101 -10.28 -10.63 -0.18
C PHE A 101 -10.40 -10.72 1.34
N GLN A 102 -9.49 -11.46 1.96
CA GLN A 102 -9.35 -11.48 3.41
C GLN A 102 -8.72 -10.18 3.93
N ILE A 103 -7.82 -9.59 3.14
CA ILE A 103 -7.09 -8.38 3.47
C ILE A 103 -6.90 -7.47 2.25
N ILE A 104 -7.06 -6.17 2.47
CA ILE A 104 -6.68 -5.10 1.53
C ILE A 104 -5.50 -4.33 2.10
N ILE A 105 -4.48 -4.10 1.29
CA ILE A 105 -3.37 -3.20 1.57
C ILE A 105 -3.47 -2.02 0.62
N PHE A 106 -3.68 -0.83 1.17
CA PHE A 106 -4.07 0.36 0.43
C PHE A 106 -3.12 1.53 0.68
N ASP A 107 -2.62 2.15 -0.38
CA ASP A 107 -1.81 3.37 -0.32
C ASP A 107 -2.29 4.35 -1.40
N PRO A 108 -3.41 5.05 -1.15
CA PRO A 108 -4.06 5.84 -2.18
C PRO A 108 -3.29 7.09 -2.59
N PRO A 109 -3.62 7.67 -3.76
CA PRO A 109 -3.35 9.08 -4.02
C PRO A 109 -3.99 9.96 -2.93
N PHE A 110 -3.32 11.03 -2.53
CA PHE A 110 -3.70 11.84 -1.37
C PHE A 110 -4.54 13.09 -1.72
N PHE A 111 -4.44 13.63 -2.93
CA PHE A 111 -4.94 14.97 -3.24
C PHE A 111 -6.10 15.01 -4.24
N TYR A 112 -6.03 14.28 -5.35
CA TYR A 112 -6.99 14.42 -6.45
C TYR A 112 -8.24 13.53 -6.32
N ILE A 113 -8.21 12.53 -5.44
CA ILE A 113 -9.36 11.65 -5.17
C ILE A 113 -9.89 11.94 -3.78
N SER A 114 -11.19 12.26 -3.67
CA SER A 114 -11.80 12.53 -2.37
C SER A 114 -11.86 11.28 -1.49
N MET A 115 -11.84 11.47 -0.17
CA MET A 115 -11.97 10.38 0.80
C MET A 115 -13.27 9.58 0.60
N GLU A 116 -14.36 10.25 0.24
CA GLU A 116 -15.64 9.61 -0.08
C GLU A 116 -15.53 8.67 -1.29
N GLN A 117 -14.83 9.10 -2.36
CA GLN A 117 -14.62 8.27 -3.54
C GLN A 117 -13.73 7.06 -3.22
N MET A 118 -12.64 7.26 -2.49
CA MET A 118 -11.78 6.16 -2.02
C MET A 118 -12.57 5.14 -1.18
N TYR A 119 -13.43 5.63 -0.27
CA TYR A 119 -14.31 4.78 0.53
C TYR A 119 -15.29 3.99 -0.33
N LYS A 120 -15.99 4.63 -1.28
CA LYS A 120 -16.91 3.96 -2.22
C LYS A 120 -16.19 2.88 -3.03
N ALA A 121 -14.98 3.15 -3.49
CA ALA A 121 -14.17 2.17 -4.22
C ALA A 121 -13.81 0.96 -3.35
N VAL A 122 -13.41 1.18 -2.09
CA VAL A 122 -13.15 0.08 -1.16
C VAL A 122 -14.43 -0.71 -0.85
N CYS A 123 -15.58 -0.05 -0.65
CA CYS A 123 -16.87 -0.72 -0.49
C CYS A 123 -17.20 -1.68 -1.65
N LYS A 124 -16.87 -1.30 -2.88
CA LYS A 124 -17.03 -2.16 -4.07
C LYS A 124 -16.14 -3.39 -4.04
N ILE A 125 -14.91 -3.25 -3.55
CA ILE A 125 -13.95 -4.35 -3.41
C ILE A 125 -14.39 -5.30 -2.29
N VAL A 126 -14.77 -4.77 -1.12
CA VAL A 126 -15.16 -5.60 0.04
C VAL A 126 -16.62 -6.05 0.02
N LYS A 127 -17.42 -5.62 -0.97
CA LYS A 127 -18.86 -5.90 -1.06
C LYS A 127 -19.60 -5.53 0.24
N ASP A 128 -19.26 -4.35 0.79
CA ASP A 128 -19.72 -3.85 2.09
C ASP A 128 -19.44 -4.77 3.31
N ASN A 129 -18.54 -5.74 3.18
CA ASN A 129 -18.06 -6.55 4.31
C ASN A 129 -17.05 -5.78 5.16
N PHE A 130 -17.55 -5.01 6.13
CA PHE A 130 -16.71 -4.21 7.03
C PHE A 130 -15.88 -5.04 8.03
N LYS A 131 -15.94 -6.38 7.99
CA LYS A 131 -15.05 -7.28 8.75
C LYS A 131 -13.74 -7.58 8.02
N THR A 132 -13.66 -7.30 6.71
CA THR A 132 -12.46 -7.48 5.89
C THR A 132 -11.28 -6.74 6.51
N LYS A 133 -10.11 -7.38 6.50
CA LYS A 133 -8.91 -6.76 7.08
C LYS A 133 -8.40 -5.68 6.15
N ILE A 134 -7.92 -4.60 6.74
CA ILE A 134 -7.43 -3.48 5.94
C ILE A 134 -6.20 -2.86 6.60
N LEU A 135 -5.20 -2.60 5.79
CA LEU A 135 -4.02 -1.79 6.07
C LEU A 135 -4.08 -0.58 5.13
N ILE A 136 -4.02 0.64 5.66
CA ILE A 136 -4.07 1.89 4.88
C ILE A 136 -2.87 2.76 5.22
N GLY A 137 -1.99 3.01 4.25
CA GLY A 137 -0.99 4.06 4.35
C GLY A 137 -1.63 5.42 4.08
N PHE A 138 -1.59 6.34 5.05
CA PHE A 138 -2.21 7.65 4.85
C PHE A 138 -1.52 8.79 5.60
N LEU A 139 -1.86 10.02 5.19
CA LEU A 139 -1.39 11.24 5.83
C LEU A 139 -2.03 11.42 7.22
N LYS A 140 -1.21 11.60 8.25
CA LYS A 140 -1.67 11.82 9.64
C LYS A 140 -2.54 13.06 9.80
N ARG A 141 -2.26 14.13 9.04
CA ARG A 141 -3.03 15.37 9.14
C ARG A 141 -4.49 15.21 8.69
N GLU A 142 -4.76 14.19 7.87
CA GLU A 142 -6.09 13.87 7.36
C GLU A 142 -6.79 12.77 8.17
N GLU A 143 -6.21 12.35 9.31
CA GLU A 143 -6.71 11.23 10.11
C GLU A 143 -8.18 11.37 10.48
N ARG A 144 -8.62 12.59 10.83
CA ARG A 144 -10.02 12.84 11.20
C ARG A 144 -10.97 12.51 10.06
N GLU A 145 -10.63 12.89 8.83
CA GLU A 145 -11.46 12.60 7.66
C GLU A 145 -11.36 11.12 7.27
N LEU A 146 -10.17 10.51 7.38
CA LEU A 146 -10.00 9.06 7.19
C LEU A 146 -10.90 8.28 8.14
N MET A 147 -10.92 8.62 9.43
CA MET A 147 -11.73 7.93 10.45
C MET A 147 -13.23 8.12 10.25
N ARG A 148 -13.66 9.25 9.67
CA ARG A 148 -15.08 9.48 9.34
C ARG A 148 -15.62 8.46 8.34
N TYR A 149 -14.81 8.01 7.38
CA TYR A 149 -15.23 7.03 6.37
C TYR A 149 -14.79 5.61 6.71
N PHE A 150 -13.51 5.41 7.01
CA PHE A 150 -12.94 4.09 7.23
C PHE A 150 -13.03 3.61 8.68
N GLY A 151 -13.47 4.45 9.62
CA GLY A 151 -13.66 4.07 11.01
C GLY A 151 -14.63 2.89 11.20
N ILE A 152 -15.56 2.69 10.26
CA ILE A 152 -16.48 1.55 10.25
C ILE A 152 -15.77 0.19 10.17
N PHE A 153 -14.57 0.13 9.57
CA PHE A 153 -13.74 -1.08 9.53
C PHE A 153 -13.02 -1.36 10.87
N GLY A 154 -13.09 -0.42 11.83
CA GLY A 154 -12.39 -0.52 13.11
C GLY A 154 -10.88 -0.27 13.00
N ILE A 155 -10.44 0.49 11.99
CA ILE A 155 -9.02 0.85 11.82
C ILE A 155 -8.51 1.72 12.96
N LYS A 156 -7.23 1.58 13.26
CA LYS A 156 -6.49 2.39 14.23
C LYS A 156 -5.09 2.67 13.70
N PRO A 157 -4.45 3.79 14.07
CA PRO A 157 -3.05 4.00 13.76
C PRO A 157 -2.21 2.86 14.35
N THR A 158 -1.13 2.49 13.68
CA THR A 158 -0.21 1.43 14.11
C THR A 158 1.16 2.00 14.49
N ASN A 159 1.99 1.17 15.13
CA ASN A 159 3.39 1.48 15.41
C ASN A 159 4.32 1.29 14.19
N PHE A 160 3.78 0.88 13.04
CA PHE A 160 4.59 0.62 11.85
C PHE A 160 5.00 1.93 11.18
N LEU A 161 6.30 2.08 10.90
CA LEU A 161 6.85 3.25 10.22
C LEU A 161 6.73 3.07 8.69
N LEU A 162 5.98 3.96 8.04
CA LEU A 162 5.94 4.06 6.59
C LEU A 162 7.09 4.93 6.08
N GLU A 163 7.83 4.41 5.12
CA GLU A 163 8.94 5.10 4.47
C GLU A 163 8.69 5.07 2.96
N TYR A 164 8.75 6.23 2.34
CA TYR A 164 8.54 6.39 0.90
C TYR A 164 9.87 6.76 0.23
N ALA A 165 10.16 6.14 -0.93
CA ALA A 165 11.44 6.22 -1.60
C ALA A 165 11.82 7.64 -2.04
N GLN A 166 10.85 8.44 -2.48
CA GLN A 166 11.07 9.82 -2.93
C GLN A 166 10.74 10.88 -1.87
N VAL A 167 10.25 10.47 -0.70
CA VAL A 167 9.98 11.39 0.42
C VAL A 167 11.20 11.46 1.32
N LYS A 168 11.63 12.69 1.67
CA LYS A 168 12.76 12.90 2.60
C LYS A 168 12.49 12.21 3.94
N PRO A 169 13.48 11.53 4.56
CA PRO A 169 13.27 10.80 5.82
C PRO A 169 12.62 11.59 6.95
N ASN A 170 12.97 12.88 7.09
CA ASN A 170 12.39 13.76 8.10
C ASN A 170 10.89 14.08 7.90
N LYS A 171 10.31 13.70 6.75
CA LYS A 171 8.89 13.84 6.42
C LYS A 171 8.11 12.55 6.58
N TRP A 172 8.75 11.38 6.70
CA TRP A 172 8.06 10.09 6.92
C TRP A 172 7.14 10.11 8.14
N LYS A 173 7.49 10.89 9.17
CA LYS A 173 6.66 11.09 10.36
C LYS A 173 5.25 11.62 10.08
N ASN A 174 5.01 12.20 8.90
CA ASN A 174 3.71 12.72 8.47
C ASN A 174 2.75 11.62 7.97
N TYR A 175 3.25 10.40 7.78
CA TYR A 175 2.48 9.26 7.31
C TYR A 175 2.27 8.28 8.46
N CYS A 176 1.17 7.54 8.40
CA CYS A 176 0.84 6.47 9.35
C CYS A 176 0.22 5.30 8.59
N LEU A 177 0.57 4.08 9.02
CA LEU A 177 -0.17 2.90 8.64
C LEU A 177 -1.32 2.72 9.63
N TYR A 178 -2.55 2.70 9.12
CA TYR A 178 -3.76 2.38 9.86
C TYR A 178 -4.17 0.94 9.61
N SER A 179 -4.66 0.23 10.62
CA SER A 179 -5.07 -1.17 10.47
C SER A 179 -6.18 -1.57 11.44
N ASN A 180 -7.01 -2.55 11.05
CA ASN A 180 -7.96 -3.23 11.93
C ASN A 180 -7.49 -4.62 12.40
N VAL A 181 -6.25 -5.00 12.11
CA VAL A 181 -5.60 -6.25 12.53
C VAL A 181 -4.20 -5.99 13.10
N ASP A 182 -3.81 -6.78 14.09
CA ASP A 182 -2.42 -6.82 14.59
C ASP A 182 -1.67 -7.96 13.91
N LEU A 183 -0.46 -7.69 13.43
CA LEU A 183 0.43 -8.64 12.75
C LEU A 183 1.82 -8.61 13.41
N PRO A 184 2.73 -9.54 13.12
CA PRO A 184 4.13 -9.41 13.52
C PRO A 184 4.70 -8.07 13.04
N GLY A 185 5.29 -7.27 13.93
CA GLY A 185 5.83 -5.94 13.58
C GLY A 185 4.80 -4.82 13.32
N ILE A 186 3.50 -5.13 13.22
CA ILE A 186 2.42 -4.15 13.03
C ILE A 186 1.42 -4.27 14.18
N LYS A 187 1.49 -3.36 15.14
CA LYS A 187 0.59 -3.32 16.30
C LYS A 187 -0.21 -2.03 16.30
N ARG A 188 -1.53 -2.15 16.39
CA ARG A 188 -2.44 -1.00 16.54
C ARG A 188 -2.16 -0.30 17.86
N ALA A 189 -2.21 1.02 17.86
CA ALA A 189 -2.12 1.82 19.05
C ALA A 189 -3.25 1.43 20.01
N LYS A 190 -2.89 1.16 21.28
CA LYS A 190 -3.88 1.05 22.34
C LYS A 190 -4.49 2.43 22.52
N LYS A 191 -5.82 2.51 22.66
CA LYS A 191 -6.48 3.79 23.01
C LYS A 191 -5.75 4.35 24.24
N CYS A 192 -5.17 5.54 24.14
CA CYS A 192 -4.99 6.36 25.33
C CYS A 192 -6.40 6.71 25.79
N ASN A 193 -6.85 6.12 26.90
CA ASN A 193 -8.00 6.64 27.62
C ASN A 193 -7.61 8.02 28.12
N ILE A 194 -7.96 9.06 27.37
CA ILE A 194 -8.03 10.41 27.90
C ILE A 194 -9.47 10.52 28.37
N TYR A 195 -9.66 10.37 29.68
CA TYR A 195 -10.90 10.65 30.38
C TYR A 195 -11.24 12.15 30.26
#